data_AF-A0A5M5MAT6-F1
#
_entry.id   AF-A0A5M5MAT6-F1
#
_cell.length_a   1.000
_cell.length_b   1.000
_cell.length_c   1.000
_cell.angle_alpha   90.00
_cell.angle_beta   90.00
_cell.angle_gamma   90.00
#
_symmetry.space_group_name_H-M   'P 1'
#
loop_
_entity.id
_entity.type
_entity.pdbx_description
1 polymer ?
#
loop_
_entity_poly.entity_id
_entity_poly.type
_entity_poly.pdbx_seq_one_letter_code
_entity_poly.pdbx_strand_id
1 'polypeptide(L)'
;MKDCIFTHNHPRGWQEPEKSLGRIGNSFSPADMYLAIAHNVSEMRAVTPNYTFAMKRPEEGWGITISKFEKLVNRENNKLRAEFTARINNNTLSPTMASVVHYHILWKRISEKMGWSYTKAKTS
;
A
#
# COMPACT_ATOMS: atom_id res chain seq x y z
N MET A 1 20.73 -4.17 0.84
CA MET A 1 19.51 -3.72 1.55
C MET A 1 18.79 -4.85 2.29
N LYS A 2 19.39 -6.04 2.44
CA LYS A 2 18.76 -7.10 3.22
C LYS A 2 18.64 -6.67 4.69
N ASP A 3 17.49 -6.99 5.30
CA ASP A 3 17.18 -6.77 6.73
C ASP A 3 17.14 -5.30 7.19
N CYS A 4 17.35 -4.34 6.29
CA CYS A 4 17.22 -2.92 6.62
C CYS A 4 15.75 -2.49 6.69
N ILE A 5 15.52 -1.35 7.34
CA ILE A 5 14.29 -0.59 7.20
C ILE A 5 14.50 0.39 6.05
N PHE A 6 13.73 0.25 4.98
CA PHE A 6 13.77 1.19 3.86
C PHE A 6 12.65 2.20 4.01
N THR A 7 12.97 3.50 3.97
CA THR A 7 11.99 4.58 4.09
C THR A 7 12.10 5.51 2.90
N HIS A 8 10.98 5.83 2.27
CA HIS A 8 10.90 6.86 1.24
C HIS A 8 9.65 7.73 1.40
N ASN A 9 9.64 8.88 0.73
CA ASN A 9 8.54 9.83 0.76
C ASN A 9 7.64 9.66 -0.46
N HIS A 10 6.34 9.87 -0.28
CA HIS A 10 5.35 9.97 -1.35
C HIS A 10 4.88 11.44 -1.48
N PRO A 11 5.61 12.28 -2.25
CA PRO A 11 5.48 13.73 -2.20
C PRO A 11 4.13 14.26 -2.70
N ARG A 12 3.36 13.45 -3.43
CA ARG A 12 2.08 13.88 -4.03
C ARG A 12 1.09 14.45 -3.02
N GLY A 13 1.03 13.88 -1.82
CA GLY A 13 0.12 14.39 -0.77
C GLY A 13 0.43 15.82 -0.36
N TRP A 14 1.68 16.29 -0.45
CA TRP A 14 2.05 17.66 -0.06
C TRP A 14 1.57 18.72 -1.07
N GLN A 15 1.23 18.30 -2.29
CA GLN A 15 0.70 19.17 -3.34
C GLN A 15 -0.81 19.41 -3.19
N GLU A 16 -1.48 18.61 -2.36
CA GLU A 16 -2.92 18.69 -2.12
C GLU A 16 -3.24 19.68 -0.98
N PRO A 17 -4.40 20.37 -0.98
CA PRO A 17 -4.77 21.29 0.09
C PRO A 17 -4.77 20.61 1.47
N GLU A 18 -4.37 21.33 2.53
CA GLU A 18 -4.16 20.76 3.89
C GLU A 18 -5.35 19.97 4.44
N LYS A 19 -6.58 20.40 4.15
CA LYS A 19 -7.81 19.78 4.63
C LYS A 19 -8.47 18.85 3.62
N SER A 20 -7.79 18.54 2.52
CA SER A 20 -8.31 17.65 1.47
C SER A 20 -8.02 16.18 1.79
N LEU A 21 -8.85 15.29 1.23
CA LEU A 21 -8.62 13.84 1.27
C LEU A 21 -7.33 13.44 0.54
N GLY A 22 -6.95 14.18 -0.50
CA GLY A 22 -5.70 13.96 -1.25
C GLY A 22 -4.44 14.12 -0.39
N ARG A 23 -4.50 14.97 0.65
CA ARG A 23 -3.42 15.20 1.63
C ARG A 23 -3.00 13.92 2.38
N ILE A 24 -3.88 12.92 2.46
CA ILE A 24 -3.58 11.61 3.05
C ILE A 24 -2.46 10.90 2.26
N GLY A 25 -2.41 11.10 0.94
CA GLY A 25 -1.51 10.40 0.04
C GLY A 25 -1.82 8.90 -0.11
N ASN A 26 -1.01 8.24 -0.93
CA ASN A 26 -1.09 6.80 -1.14
C ASN A 26 0.00 6.08 -0.34
N SER A 27 -0.29 4.85 0.10
CA SER A 27 0.64 4.01 0.87
C SER A 27 1.78 3.49 0.01
N PHE A 28 1.69 2.27 -0.54
CA PHE A 28 2.74 1.69 -1.40
C PHE A 28 2.26 1.55 -2.84
N SER A 29 3.17 1.69 -3.79
CA SER A 29 3.02 1.17 -5.14
C SER A 29 3.42 -0.32 -5.19
N PRO A 30 3.03 -1.06 -6.22
CA PRO A 30 3.55 -2.42 -6.42
C PRO A 30 5.08 -2.47 -6.52
N ALA A 31 5.70 -1.44 -7.10
CA ALA A 31 7.15 -1.34 -7.23
C ALA A 31 7.87 -1.27 -5.87
N ASP A 32 7.32 -0.54 -4.90
CA ASP A 32 7.86 -0.48 -3.54
C ASP A 32 7.90 -1.89 -2.92
N MET A 33 6.81 -2.66 -3.12
CA MET A 33 6.73 -4.02 -2.62
C MET A 33 7.62 -5.00 -3.38
N TYR A 34 7.79 -4.84 -4.70
CA TYR A 34 8.76 -5.62 -5.46
C TYR A 34 10.17 -5.41 -4.95
N LEU A 35 10.56 -4.15 -4.68
CA LEU A 35 11.86 -3.82 -4.12
C LEU A 35 12.04 -4.47 -2.74
N ALA A 36 11.04 -4.32 -1.86
CA ALA A 36 11.08 -4.89 -0.52
C ALA A 36 11.29 -6.41 -0.54
N ILE A 37 10.57 -7.12 -1.41
CA ILE A 37 10.67 -8.58 -1.57
C ILE A 37 11.99 -8.99 -2.22
N ALA A 38 12.38 -8.34 -3.33
CA ALA A 38 13.58 -8.68 -4.09
C ALA A 38 14.86 -8.54 -3.26
N HIS A 39 14.88 -7.54 -2.37
CA HIS A 39 16.02 -7.30 -1.49
C HIS A 39 15.85 -7.84 -0.07
N ASN A 40 14.71 -8.49 0.23
CA ASN A 40 14.36 -8.99 1.55
C ASN A 40 14.56 -7.95 2.68
N VAL A 41 14.07 -6.73 2.42
CA VAL A 41 14.01 -5.63 3.39
C VAL A 41 13.16 -6.06 4.58
N SER A 42 13.54 -5.72 5.82
CA SER A 42 12.76 -6.11 7.00
C SER A 42 11.46 -5.30 7.13
N GLU A 43 11.50 -4.03 6.73
CA GLU A 43 10.34 -3.14 6.74
C GLU A 43 10.44 -2.08 5.63
N MET A 44 9.35 -1.91 4.87
CA MET A 44 9.19 -0.85 3.89
C MET A 44 8.30 0.25 4.47
N ARG A 45 8.74 1.51 4.44
CA ARG A 45 8.02 2.68 4.95
C ARG A 45 7.80 3.72 3.87
N ALA A 46 6.56 4.17 3.74
CA ALA A 46 6.19 5.29 2.89
C ALA A 46 5.64 6.42 3.74
N VAL A 47 6.28 7.59 3.68
CA VAL A 47 5.88 8.80 4.44
C VAL A 47 5.09 9.72 3.52
N THR A 48 3.88 10.07 3.95
CA THR A 48 3.03 11.10 3.36
C THR A 48 2.92 12.29 4.32
N PRO A 49 2.24 13.40 3.97
CA PRO A 49 2.16 14.57 4.86
C PRO A 49 1.58 14.26 6.24
N ASN A 50 0.58 13.38 6.28
CA ASN A 50 -0.20 13.12 7.49
C ASN A 50 0.00 11.72 8.06
N TYR A 51 0.51 10.77 7.26
CA TYR A 51 0.62 9.37 7.66
C TYR A 51 1.93 8.73 7.22
N THR A 52 2.46 7.88 8.09
CA THR A 52 3.52 6.92 7.75
C THR A 52 2.88 5.55 7.62
N PHE A 53 3.07 4.94 6.46
CA PHE A 53 2.67 3.57 6.19
C PHE A 53 3.87 2.66 6.36
N ALA A 54 3.68 1.50 6.98
CA ALA A 54 4.72 0.49 7.10
C ALA A 54 4.21 -0.90 6.67
N MET A 55 5.06 -1.65 5.98
CA MET A 55 4.87 -3.06 5.70
C MET A 55 6.09 -3.83 6.20
N LYS A 56 5.89 -4.73 7.16
CA LYS A 56 6.96 -5.53 7.79
C LYS A 56 6.79 -7.01 7.44
N ARG A 57 7.91 -7.66 7.08
CA ARG A 57 7.94 -9.10 6.81
C ARG A 57 8.00 -9.93 8.10
N PRO A 58 7.56 -11.20 8.07
CA PRO A 58 7.88 -12.20 9.08
C PRO A 58 9.39 -12.40 9.25
N GLU A 59 9.78 -13.02 10.36
CA GLU A 59 11.19 -13.27 10.69
C GLU A 59 11.89 -14.11 9.61
N GLU A 60 11.19 -15.09 9.06
CA GLU A 60 11.69 -16.04 8.05
C GLU A 60 11.82 -15.43 6.64
N GLY A 61 11.27 -14.24 6.39
CA GLY A 61 11.31 -13.59 5.09
C GLY A 61 9.92 -13.20 4.57
N TRP A 62 9.86 -12.68 3.34
CA TRP A 62 8.58 -12.37 2.69
C TRP A 62 7.79 -13.62 2.28
N GLY A 63 8.42 -14.80 2.25
CA GLY A 63 7.74 -16.09 2.00
C GLY A 63 7.16 -16.24 0.58
N ILE A 64 7.56 -15.38 -0.37
CA ILE A 64 7.02 -15.37 -1.73
C ILE A 64 8.08 -14.94 -2.76
N THR A 65 8.02 -15.53 -3.96
CA THR A 65 8.84 -15.08 -5.09
C THR A 65 8.18 -13.92 -5.82
N ILE A 66 8.96 -13.10 -6.52
CA ILE A 66 8.43 -11.95 -7.28
C ILE A 66 7.33 -12.36 -8.27
N SER A 67 7.51 -13.45 -9.03
CA SER A 67 6.48 -13.91 -9.99
C SER A 67 5.16 -14.33 -9.30
N LYS A 68 5.23 -15.03 -8.16
CA LYS A 68 4.03 -15.39 -7.39
C LYS A 68 3.38 -14.16 -6.79
N PHE A 69 4.18 -13.22 -6.31
CA PHE A 69 3.70 -11.97 -5.75
C PHE A 69 3.01 -11.10 -6.80
N GLU A 70 3.57 -10.96 -8.00
CA GLU A 70 2.95 -10.24 -9.11
C GLU A 70 1.57 -10.80 -9.45
N LYS A 71 1.45 -12.13 -9.57
CA LYS A 71 0.15 -12.80 -9.80
C LYS A 71 -0.84 -12.52 -8.67
N LEU A 72 -0.38 -12.53 -7.42
CA LEU A 72 -1.21 -12.21 -6.25
C LEU A 72 -1.70 -10.76 -6.31
N VAL A 73 -0.80 -9.79 -6.53
CA VAL A 73 -1.13 -8.36 -6.62
C VAL A 73 -2.13 -8.14 -7.74
N ASN A 74 -1.88 -8.67 -8.94
CA ASN A 74 -2.79 -8.50 -10.08
C ASN A 74 -4.18 -9.05 -9.81
N ARG A 75 -4.27 -10.25 -9.22
CA ARG A 75 -5.54 -10.87 -8.85
C ARG A 75 -6.33 -10.04 -7.84
N GLU A 76 -5.68 -9.62 -6.75
CA GLU A 76 -6.36 -8.85 -5.69
C GLU A 76 -6.69 -7.42 -6.15
N ASN A 77 -5.83 -6.81 -6.96
CA ASN A 77 -6.08 -5.51 -7.56
C ASN A 77 -7.28 -5.53 -8.52
N ASN A 78 -7.40 -6.56 -9.36
CA ASN A 78 -8.53 -6.70 -10.28
C ASN A 78 -9.86 -6.90 -9.53
N LYS A 79 -9.87 -7.71 -8.46
CA LYS A 79 -11.04 -7.86 -7.59
C LYS A 79 -11.42 -6.52 -6.96
N LEU A 80 -10.46 -5.82 -6.37
CA LEU A 80 -10.70 -4.54 -5.71
C LEU A 80 -11.20 -3.47 -6.68
N ARG A 81 -10.67 -3.43 -7.91
CA ARG A 81 -11.16 -2.55 -8.98
C ARG A 81 -12.62 -2.85 -9.33
N ALA A 82 -12.97 -4.12 -9.51
CA ALA A 82 -14.35 -4.50 -9.81
C ALA A 82 -15.31 -4.10 -8.67
N GLU A 83 -14.92 -4.33 -7.41
CA GLU A 83 -15.68 -3.91 -6.23
C GLU A 83 -15.87 -2.39 -6.17
N PHE A 84 -14.81 -1.62 -6.42
CA PHE A 84 -14.87 -0.15 -6.41
C PHE A 84 -15.70 0.40 -7.56
N THR A 85 -15.56 -0.15 -8.77
CA THR A 85 -16.38 0.23 -9.92
C THR A 85 -17.86 0.00 -9.63
N ALA A 86 -18.23 -1.15 -9.06
CA ALA A 86 -19.62 -1.41 -8.68
C ALA A 86 -20.14 -0.39 -7.65
N ARG A 87 -19.31 -0.04 -6.65
CA ARG A 87 -19.66 0.95 -5.63
C ARG A 87 -19.78 2.37 -6.18
N ILE A 88 -18.92 2.75 -7.12
CA ILE A 88 -18.96 4.04 -7.84
C ILE A 88 -20.24 4.12 -8.68
N ASN A 89 -20.53 3.08 -9.47
CA ASN A 89 -21.74 3.03 -10.30
C ASN A 89 -23.03 3.12 -9.45
N ASN A 90 -22.99 2.60 -8.22
CA ASN A 90 -24.10 2.68 -7.27
C ASN A 90 -24.05 3.94 -6.38
N ASN A 91 -23.17 4.91 -6.65
CA ASN A 91 -23.00 6.16 -5.90
C ASN A 91 -22.68 5.99 -4.38
N THR A 92 -22.13 4.84 -3.99
CA THR A 92 -21.74 4.53 -2.59
C THR A 92 -20.25 4.76 -2.29
N LEU A 93 -19.49 5.16 -3.31
CA LEU A 93 -18.07 5.50 -3.21
C LEU A 93 -17.75 6.53 -4.30
N SER A 94 -17.17 7.68 -3.95
CA SER A 94 -16.71 8.62 -4.97
C SER A 94 -15.39 8.15 -5.60
N PRO A 95 -15.11 8.48 -6.88
CA PRO A 95 -13.83 8.16 -7.51
C PRO A 95 -12.62 8.71 -6.73
N THR A 96 -12.74 9.90 -6.16
CA THR A 96 -11.69 10.50 -5.32
C THR A 96 -11.41 9.67 -4.06
N MET A 97 -12.47 9.26 -3.35
CA MET A 97 -12.32 8.38 -2.18
C MET A 97 -11.74 7.03 -2.57
N ALA A 98 -12.22 6.45 -3.68
CA ALA A 98 -11.70 5.20 -4.22
C ALA A 98 -10.19 5.29 -4.46
N SER A 99 -9.72 6.36 -5.11
CA SER A 99 -8.29 6.58 -5.38
C SER A 99 -7.46 6.63 -4.11
N VAL A 100 -7.91 7.39 -3.09
CA VAL A 100 -7.18 7.55 -1.81
C VAL A 100 -7.09 6.24 -1.02
N VAL A 101 -8.14 5.42 -1.04
CA VAL A 101 -8.18 4.19 -0.22
C VAL A 101 -7.71 2.93 -0.95
N HIS A 102 -7.59 2.97 -2.29
CA HIS A 102 -7.31 1.78 -3.11
C HIS A 102 -6.08 1.01 -2.64
N TYR A 103 -4.92 1.67 -2.63
CA TYR A 103 -3.66 1.00 -2.25
C TYR A 103 -3.65 0.60 -0.78
N HIS A 104 -4.28 1.39 0.10
CA HIS A 104 -4.41 1.01 1.50
C HIS A 104 -5.16 -0.32 1.67
N ILE A 105 -6.31 -0.47 1.00
CA ILE A 105 -7.11 -1.70 1.09
C ILE A 105 -6.40 -2.87 0.41
N LEU A 106 -5.76 -2.65 -0.75
CA LEU A 106 -5.00 -3.67 -1.45
C LEU A 106 -3.91 -4.27 -0.54
N TRP A 107 -3.09 -3.42 0.10
CA TRP A 107 -2.00 -3.90 0.94
C TRP A 107 -2.46 -4.52 2.23
N LYS A 108 -3.55 -4.03 2.84
CA LYS A 108 -4.16 -4.68 4.00
C LYS A 108 -4.62 -6.10 3.67
N ARG A 109 -5.29 -6.30 2.53
CA ARG A 109 -5.73 -7.65 2.08
C ARG A 109 -4.55 -8.57 1.82
N ILE A 110 -3.50 -8.06 1.18
CA ILE A 110 -2.31 -8.85 0.89
C ILE A 110 -1.56 -9.20 2.19
N SER A 111 -1.41 -8.26 3.11
CA SER A 111 -0.71 -8.50 4.37
C SER A 111 -1.42 -9.57 5.21
N GLU A 112 -2.76 -9.53 5.27
CA GLU A 112 -3.56 -10.55 5.94
C GLU A 112 -3.38 -11.94 5.31
N LYS A 113 -3.36 -12.04 3.97
CA LYS A 113 -3.16 -13.31 3.25
C LYS A 113 -1.76 -13.90 3.44
N MET A 114 -0.77 -13.04 3.60
CA MET A 114 0.64 -13.44 3.65
C MET A 114 1.21 -13.51 5.07
N GLY A 115 0.43 -13.16 6.09
CA GLY A 115 0.91 -13.05 7.47
C GLY A 115 1.91 -11.90 7.67
N TRP A 116 1.85 -10.86 6.85
CA TRP A 116 2.70 -9.67 7.00
C TRP A 116 2.02 -8.63 7.91
N SER A 117 2.82 -7.71 8.46
CA SER A 117 2.28 -6.62 9.28
C SER A 117 2.20 -5.34 8.47
N TYR A 118 0.98 -4.85 8.25
CA TYR A 118 0.71 -3.56 7.62
C TYR A 118 0.20 -2.57 8.67
N THR A 119 0.80 -1.37 8.72
CA THR A 119 0.34 -0.30 9.61
C THR A 119 0.19 1.03 8.87
N LYS A 120 -0.70 1.87 9.40
CA LYS A 120 -0.89 3.27 9.02
C LYS A 120 -0.93 4.07 10.32
N ALA A 121 0.12 4.85 10.58
CA ALA A 121 0.23 5.70 11.76
C ALA A 121 0.26 7.17 11.33
N LYS A 122 -0.21 8.09 12.20
CA LYS A 122 -0.06 9.52 11.96
C LYS A 122 1.44 9.85 11.93
N THR A 123 1.87 10.66 10.96
CA THR A 123 3.26 11.15 10.93
C THR A 123 3.46 12.08 12.12
N SER A 124 4.48 11.80 12.93
CA SER A 124 4.89 12.57 14.10
C SER A 124 5.60 13.86 13.72
#